data_AF-A0A364NZ55-F1
#
_entry.id   AF-A0A364NZ55-F1
#
_cell.length_a   1.000
_cell.length_b   1.000
_cell.length_c   1.000
_cell.angle_alpha   90.00
_cell.angle_beta   90.00
_cell.angle_gamma   90.00
#
_symmetry.space_group_name_H-M   'P 1'
#
loop_
_entity.id
_entity.type
_entity.pdbx_description
1 polymer ?
#
loop_
_entity_poly.entity_id
_entity_poly.type
_entity_poly.pdbx_seq_one_letter_code
_entity_poly.pdbx_strand_id
1 'polypeptide(L)'
;MSDDPFIKSLLTLIRAQDSSGAWETMSDEELLAPFIVTKEQRREIPIMGDPDPDILWRVELYYNAIAFAIEKATGCAASPIMKIHHEGWGRMLLTCGKLVVVNSYLRDLHRFGFDDVASMSTKATKIIAEAAAVIAKFPEVAAA
;
A
#
# COMPACT_ATOMS: atom_id res chain seq x y z
N MET A 1 16.27 11.44 -2.27
CA MET A 1 15.39 11.14 -1.12
C MET A 1 14.20 12.08 -1.10
N SER A 2 13.01 11.57 -1.40
CA SER A 2 11.77 12.34 -1.22
C SER A 2 11.59 12.67 0.27
N ASP A 3 11.29 13.92 0.62
CA ASP A 3 11.01 14.30 2.01
C ASP A 3 9.67 13.78 2.55
N ASP A 4 8.92 13.11 1.69
CA ASP A 4 7.62 12.52 1.95
C ASP A 4 7.66 11.41 3.02
N PRO A 5 6.95 11.57 4.15
CA PRO A 5 6.92 10.57 5.22
C PRO A 5 6.40 9.19 4.77
N PHE A 6 5.41 9.14 3.88
CA PHE A 6 4.87 7.88 3.39
C PHE A 6 5.90 7.13 2.55
N ILE A 7 6.60 7.83 1.65
CA ILE A 7 7.65 7.23 0.82
C ILE A 7 8.81 6.70 1.67
N LYS A 8 9.23 7.45 2.70
CA LYS A 8 10.25 6.99 3.65
C LYS A 8 9.83 5.70 4.34
N SER A 9 8.58 5.61 4.84
CA SER A 9 8.05 4.39 5.46
C SER A 9 7.98 3.21 4.48
N LEU A 10 7.53 3.44 3.24
CA LEU A 10 7.49 2.40 2.22
C LEU A 10 8.89 1.84 1.92
N LEU A 11 9.89 2.71 1.74
CA LEU A 11 11.28 2.31 1.53
C LEU A 11 11.85 1.52 2.72
N THR A 12 11.55 1.94 3.97
CA THR A 12 11.93 1.19 5.16
C THR A 12 11.35 -0.21 5.15
N LEU A 13 10.06 -0.35 4.81
CA LEU A 13 9.41 -1.67 4.74
C LEU A 13 9.98 -2.54 3.61
N ILE A 14 10.27 -1.97 2.43
CA ILE A 14 10.91 -2.69 1.33
C ILE A 14 12.28 -3.22 1.77
N ARG A 15 13.13 -2.35 2.33
CA ARG A 15 14.48 -2.73 2.78
C ARG A 15 14.44 -3.75 3.93
N ALA A 16 13.42 -3.72 4.78
CA ALA A 16 13.24 -4.72 5.84
C ALA A 16 12.95 -6.14 5.32
N GLN A 17 12.48 -6.28 4.08
CA GLN A 17 12.28 -7.59 3.45
C GLN A 17 13.58 -8.17 2.85
N ASP A 18 14.63 -7.36 2.69
CA ASP A 18 15.91 -7.77 2.10
C ASP A 18 16.77 -8.57 3.07
N SER A 19 16.34 -9.79 3.38
CA SER A 19 17.02 -10.67 4.33
C SER A 19 18.42 -11.11 3.85
N SER A 20 18.67 -11.08 2.54
CA SER A 20 19.95 -11.49 1.92
C SER A 20 20.91 -10.34 1.64
N GLY A 21 20.49 -9.08 1.82
CA GLY A 21 21.27 -7.90 1.45
C GLY A 21 21.40 -7.68 -0.07
N ALA A 22 20.50 -8.27 -0.87
CA ALA A 22 20.54 -8.18 -2.33
C ALA A 22 20.23 -6.79 -2.86
N TRP A 23 19.59 -5.94 -2.05
CA TRP A 23 19.12 -4.60 -2.40
C TRP A 23 19.83 -3.50 -1.62
N GLU A 24 20.86 -3.82 -0.83
CA GLU A 24 21.63 -2.83 -0.05
C GLU A 24 22.21 -1.71 -0.94
N THR A 25 22.68 -2.08 -2.13
CA THR A 25 23.29 -1.14 -3.09
C THR A 25 22.28 -0.44 -3.99
N MET A 26 21.00 -0.86 -3.97
CA MET A 26 19.97 -0.27 -4.80
C MET A 26 19.56 1.11 -4.29
N SER A 27 19.43 2.05 -5.22
CA SER A 27 18.92 3.39 -4.93
C SER A 27 17.44 3.35 -4.55
N ASP A 28 16.96 4.41 -3.89
CA ASP A 28 15.54 4.52 -3.56
C ASP A 28 14.68 4.57 -4.83
N GLU A 29 15.19 5.17 -5.91
CA GLU A 29 14.51 5.19 -7.20
C GLU A 29 14.37 3.79 -7.81
N GLU A 30 15.42 2.97 -7.73
CA GLU A 30 15.40 1.58 -8.20
C GLU A 30 14.42 0.72 -7.41
N LEU A 31 14.37 0.90 -6.08
CA LEU A 31 13.43 0.19 -5.21
C LEU A 31 11.97 0.56 -5.46
N LEU A 32 11.71 1.81 -5.83
CA LEU A 32 10.35 2.30 -6.11
C LEU A 32 9.92 2.04 -7.56
N ALA A 33 10.84 1.80 -8.49
CA ALA A 33 10.54 1.58 -9.89
C ALA A 33 9.42 0.52 -10.14
N PRO A 34 9.35 -0.62 -9.41
CA PRO A 34 8.28 -1.60 -9.58
C PRO A 34 6.87 -1.10 -9.24
N PHE A 35 6.74 0.00 -8.50
CA PHE A 35 5.47 0.64 -8.20
C PHE A 35 5.06 1.63 -9.30
N ILE A 36 5.95 2.00 -10.21
CA ILE A 36 5.71 2.99 -11.25
C ILE A 36 5.44 2.26 -12.57
N VAL A 37 4.21 2.40 -13.06
CA VAL A 37 3.75 1.77 -14.30
C VAL A 37 3.08 2.86 -15.13
N THR A 38 3.66 3.19 -16.28
CA THR A 38 3.09 4.22 -17.16
C THR A 38 1.74 3.78 -17.72
N LYS A 39 0.96 4.72 -18.24
CA LYS A 39 -0.35 4.42 -18.84
C LYS A 39 -0.21 3.47 -20.03
N GLU A 40 0.87 3.61 -20.79
CA GLU A 40 1.21 2.77 -21.93
C GLU A 40 1.52 1.33 -21.47
N GLN A 41 2.47 1.17 -20.53
CA GLN A 41 2.82 -0.13 -19.96
C GLN A 41 1.58 -0.83 -19.36
N ARG A 42 0.75 -0.07 -18.63
CA ARG A 42 -0.46 -0.59 -17.99
C ARG A 42 -1.46 -1.17 -18.99
N ARG A 43 -1.54 -0.62 -20.21
CA ARG A 43 -2.44 -1.11 -21.27
C ARG A 43 -1.96 -2.42 -21.88
N GLU A 44 -0.66 -2.63 -21.91
CA GLU A 44 -0.02 -3.82 -22.49
C GLU A 44 -0.14 -5.04 -21.56
N ILE A 45 -0.27 -4.84 -20.25
CA ILE A 45 -0.42 -5.92 -19.28
C ILE A 45 -1.78 -6.63 -19.48
N PRO A 46 -1.82 -7.92 -19.81
CA PRO A 46 -3.06 -8.69 -19.92
C PRO A 46 -3.66 -8.94 -18.52
N ILE A 47 -4.98 -9.04 -18.45
CA ILE A 47 -5.72 -9.36 -17.22
C ILE A 47 -6.26 -10.77 -17.39
N MET A 48 -5.45 -11.79 -17.07
CA MET A 48 -5.84 -13.19 -17.21
C MET A 48 -5.19 -14.03 -16.11
N GLY A 49 -5.98 -14.91 -15.49
CA GLY A 49 -5.51 -15.80 -14.43
C GLY A 49 -5.12 -15.05 -13.15
N ASP A 50 -4.40 -15.73 -12.27
CA ASP A 50 -3.96 -15.18 -10.99
C ASP A 50 -3.04 -13.96 -11.19
N PRO A 51 -3.16 -12.90 -10.37
CA PRO A 51 -2.13 -11.87 -10.31
C PRO A 51 -0.79 -12.47 -9.89
N ASP A 52 0.28 -11.94 -10.48
CA ASP A 52 1.65 -12.31 -10.11
C ASP A 52 1.87 -12.14 -8.58
N PRO A 53 2.49 -13.10 -7.88
CA PRO A 53 2.85 -12.95 -6.47
C PRO A 53 3.59 -11.64 -6.15
N ASP A 54 4.44 -11.15 -7.05
CA ASP A 54 5.18 -9.90 -6.86
C ASP A 54 4.24 -8.68 -6.88
N ILE A 55 3.17 -8.73 -7.67
CA ILE A 55 2.13 -7.70 -7.67
C ILE A 55 1.40 -7.70 -6.34
N LEU A 56 1.02 -8.87 -5.83
CA LEU A 56 0.32 -9.01 -4.55
C LEU A 56 1.19 -8.51 -3.40
N TRP A 57 2.48 -8.85 -3.41
CA TRP A 57 3.45 -8.37 -2.43
C TRP A 57 3.62 -6.85 -2.45
N ARG A 58 3.68 -6.22 -3.65
CA ARG A 58 3.72 -4.76 -3.76
C ARG A 58 2.45 -4.08 -3.22
N VAL A 59 1.28 -4.66 -3.50
CA VAL A 59 0.01 -4.19 -2.92
C VAL A 59 0.07 -4.26 -1.39
N GLU A 60 0.53 -5.39 -0.85
CA GLU A 60 0.66 -5.59 0.58
C GLU A 60 1.62 -4.58 1.22
N LEU A 61 2.81 -4.38 0.67
CA LEU A 61 3.77 -3.36 1.14
C LEU A 61 3.19 -1.95 1.10
N TYR A 62 2.49 -1.58 0.02
CA TYR A 62 1.84 -0.27 -0.10
C TYR A 62 0.84 -0.04 1.02
N TYR A 63 -0.02 -1.02 1.31
CA TYR A 63 -1.02 -0.90 2.39
C TYR A 63 -0.42 -1.06 3.79
N ASN A 64 0.68 -1.81 3.96
CA ASN A 64 1.45 -1.84 5.21
C ASN A 64 2.06 -0.47 5.52
N ALA A 65 2.60 0.22 4.52
CA ALA A 65 3.11 1.58 4.68
C ALA A 65 2.00 2.57 5.06
N ILE A 66 0.80 2.43 4.47
CA ILE A 66 -0.40 3.20 4.86
C ILE A 66 -0.78 2.89 6.31
N ALA A 67 -0.82 1.62 6.71
CA ALA A 67 -1.17 1.21 8.06
C ALA A 67 -0.21 1.81 9.11
N PHE A 68 1.10 1.75 8.84
CA PHE A 68 2.11 2.38 9.69
C PHE A 68 1.93 3.90 9.79
N ALA A 69 1.61 4.56 8.68
CA ALA A 69 1.36 6.00 8.67
C ALA A 69 0.08 6.38 9.45
N ILE A 70 -0.98 5.56 9.39
CA ILE A 70 -2.18 5.74 10.20
C ILE A 70 -1.85 5.62 11.68
N GLU A 71 -1.10 4.59 12.08
CA GLU A 71 -0.69 4.41 13.48
C GLU A 71 0.13 5.60 13.98
N LYS A 72 1.09 6.07 13.18
CA LYS A 72 1.89 7.26 13.53
C LYS A 72 1.03 8.52 13.69
N ALA A 73 -0.01 8.68 12.87
CA ALA A 73 -0.87 9.86 12.89
C ALA A 73 -1.93 9.83 14.01
N THR A 74 -2.33 8.64 14.47
CA THR A 74 -3.50 8.47 15.35
C THR A 74 -3.18 7.82 16.69
N GLY A 75 -2.04 7.13 16.81
CA GLY A 75 -1.71 6.25 17.94
C GLY A 75 -2.45 4.91 17.93
N CYS A 76 -3.31 4.64 16.95
CA CYS A 76 -4.04 3.38 16.83
C CYS A 76 -3.35 2.46 15.82
N ALA A 77 -2.89 1.28 16.29
CA ALA A 77 -2.31 0.28 15.42
C ALA A 77 -3.31 -0.15 14.33
N ALA A 78 -2.91 -0.02 13.07
CA ALA A 78 -3.70 -0.45 11.92
C ALA A 78 -3.13 -1.75 11.35
N SER A 79 -4.00 -2.70 11.00
CA SER A 79 -3.59 -3.98 10.41
C SER A 79 -4.34 -4.24 9.09
N PRO A 80 -3.64 -4.56 8.00
CA PRO A 80 -4.28 -4.87 6.72
C PRO A 80 -4.76 -6.32 6.63
N ILE A 81 -5.86 -6.52 5.93
CA ILE A 81 -6.43 -7.82 5.57
C ILE A 81 -6.76 -7.79 4.08
N MET A 82 -6.05 -8.61 3.32
CA MET A 82 -6.21 -8.70 1.87
C MET A 82 -6.91 -10.00 1.49
N LYS A 83 -7.99 -9.90 0.71
CA LYS A 83 -8.60 -11.06 0.04
C LYS A 83 -8.73 -10.79 -1.45
N ILE A 84 -7.98 -11.55 -2.24
CA ILE A 84 -7.97 -11.46 -3.70
C ILE A 84 -8.65 -12.69 -4.30
N HIS A 85 -9.38 -12.48 -5.38
CA HIS A 85 -9.91 -13.49 -6.28
C HIS A 85 -8.88 -13.79 -7.37
N HIS A 86 -8.88 -15.01 -7.89
CA HIS A 86 -7.92 -15.47 -8.92
C HIS A 86 -8.04 -14.73 -10.26
N GLU A 87 -9.00 -13.82 -10.42
CA GLU A 87 -9.17 -12.96 -11.60
C GLU A 87 -8.62 -11.55 -11.38
N GLY A 88 -7.94 -11.28 -10.26
CA GLY A 88 -7.30 -10.00 -10.00
C GLY A 88 -8.23 -8.89 -9.49
N TRP A 89 -9.34 -9.26 -8.88
CA TRP A 89 -10.18 -8.34 -8.11
C TRP A 89 -10.33 -8.83 -6.68
N GLY A 90 -10.68 -7.94 -5.77
CA GLY A 90 -10.76 -8.29 -4.36
C GLY A 90 -10.96 -7.08 -3.46
N ARG A 91 -10.51 -7.23 -2.22
CA ARG A 91 -10.71 -6.22 -1.19
C ARG A 91 -9.50 -6.14 -0.27
N MET A 92 -9.11 -4.92 0.03
CA MET A 92 -8.17 -4.58 1.10
C MET A 92 -8.93 -3.86 2.20
N LEU A 93 -8.84 -4.39 3.41
CA LEU A 93 -9.35 -3.77 4.62
C LEU A 93 -8.17 -3.38 5.50
N LEU A 94 -8.20 -2.21 6.14
CA LEU A 94 -7.37 -1.95 7.31
C LEU A 94 -8.27 -1.81 8.52
N THR A 95 -7.88 -2.44 9.63
CA THR A 95 -8.60 -2.40 10.89
C THR A 95 -7.75 -1.80 12.00
N CYS A 96 -8.37 -0.97 12.85
CA CYS A 96 -7.85 -0.58 14.15
C CYS A 96 -8.80 -1.11 15.22
N GLY A 97 -8.32 -1.95 16.14
CA GLY A 97 -9.19 -2.67 17.07
C GLY A 97 -10.28 -3.44 16.31
N LYS A 98 -11.55 -3.06 16.51
CA LYS A 98 -12.71 -3.64 15.80
C LYS A 98 -13.25 -2.76 14.67
N LEU A 99 -12.63 -1.61 14.42
CA LEU A 99 -13.07 -0.63 13.42
C LEU A 99 -12.39 -0.89 12.08
N VAL A 100 -13.17 -1.02 11.00
CA VAL A 100 -12.66 -0.98 9.63
C VAL A 100 -12.43 0.48 9.24
N VAL A 101 -11.16 0.89 9.16
CA VAL A 101 -10.74 2.29 8.88
C VAL A 101 -10.44 2.54 7.41
N VAL A 102 -10.07 1.49 6.67
CA VAL A 102 -9.96 1.51 5.21
C VAL A 102 -10.76 0.36 4.63
N ASN A 103 -11.53 0.65 3.58
CA ASN A 103 -12.28 -0.32 2.82
C ASN A 103 -12.09 -0.07 1.33
N SER A 104 -11.12 -0.75 0.72
CA SER A 104 -10.71 -0.52 -0.65
C SER A 104 -11.04 -1.73 -1.52
N TYR A 105 -11.88 -1.53 -2.54
CA TYR A 105 -12.12 -2.55 -3.56
C TYR A 105 -11.00 -2.47 -4.61
N LEU A 106 -10.32 -3.61 -4.82
CA LEU A 106 -9.24 -3.72 -5.78
C LEU A 106 -9.77 -4.39 -7.05
N ARG A 107 -9.43 -3.82 -8.20
CA ARG A 107 -9.77 -4.33 -9.54
C ARG A 107 -8.54 -4.22 -10.42
N ASP A 108 -8.48 -5.05 -11.45
CA ASP A 108 -7.39 -5.08 -12.43
C ASP A 108 -6.02 -5.17 -11.75
N LEU A 109 -5.89 -6.01 -10.71
CA LEU A 109 -4.69 -6.05 -9.87
C LEU A 109 -3.42 -6.38 -10.64
N HIS A 110 -3.51 -7.15 -11.72
CA HIS A 110 -2.39 -7.39 -12.66
C HIS A 110 -1.69 -6.10 -13.09
N ARG A 111 -2.45 -5.00 -13.12
CA ARG A 111 -2.02 -3.66 -13.56
C ARG A 111 -1.69 -2.72 -12.40
N PHE A 112 -1.53 -3.23 -11.19
CA PHE A 112 -1.20 -2.42 -10.03
C PHE A 112 0.09 -1.63 -10.25
N GLY A 113 -0.01 -0.31 -10.06
CA GLY A 113 1.08 0.63 -10.21
C GLY A 113 0.55 2.06 -10.35
N PHE A 114 1.46 3.02 -10.29
CA PHE A 114 1.19 4.46 -10.29
C PHE A 114 1.90 5.12 -11.45
N ASP A 115 1.39 6.26 -11.92
CA ASP A 115 2.00 6.95 -13.07
C ASP A 115 3.37 7.55 -12.68
N ASP A 116 3.54 7.94 -11.42
CA ASP A 116 4.78 8.44 -10.82
C ASP A 116 4.74 8.34 -9.27
N VAL A 117 5.86 8.64 -8.61
CA VAL A 117 5.96 8.59 -7.13
C VAL A 117 5.02 9.59 -6.45
N ALA A 118 4.80 10.75 -7.05
CA ALA A 118 3.96 11.81 -6.47
C ALA A 118 2.48 11.40 -6.44
N SER A 119 1.98 10.79 -7.50
CA SER A 119 0.62 10.24 -7.61
C SER A 119 0.41 9.07 -6.65
N MET A 120 1.43 8.23 -6.46
CA MET A 120 1.43 7.16 -5.45
C MET A 120 1.24 7.72 -4.03
N SER A 121 2.07 8.70 -3.66
CA SER A 121 2.00 9.33 -2.34
C SER A 121 0.68 10.10 -2.14
N THR A 122 0.22 10.84 -3.15
CA THR A 122 -1.02 11.60 -3.08
C THR A 122 -2.20 10.66 -2.76
N LYS A 123 -2.26 9.50 -3.42
CA LYS A 123 -3.28 8.49 -3.14
C LYS A 123 -3.16 7.91 -1.72
N ALA A 124 -1.95 7.60 -1.27
CA ALA A 124 -1.71 7.06 0.06
C ALA A 124 -2.13 8.07 1.15
N THR A 125 -1.68 9.32 1.01
CA THR A 125 -1.98 10.41 1.95
C THR A 125 -3.47 10.65 2.08
N LYS A 126 -4.22 10.57 0.97
CA LYS A 126 -5.69 10.65 1.01
C LYS A 126 -6.30 9.52 1.84
N ILE A 127 -5.87 8.27 1.62
CA ILE A 127 -6.36 7.11 2.37
C ILE A 127 -6.04 7.25 3.87
N ILE A 128 -4.84 7.71 4.21
CA ILE A 128 -4.39 7.92 5.59
C ILE A 128 -5.27 8.97 6.29
N ALA A 129 -5.52 10.11 5.62
CA ALA A 129 -6.35 11.18 6.17
C ALA A 129 -7.81 10.73 6.39
N GLU A 130 -8.38 9.99 5.44
CA GLU A 130 -9.73 9.43 5.56
C GLU A 130 -9.81 8.42 6.72
N ALA A 131 -8.83 7.53 6.86
CA ALA A 131 -8.76 6.58 7.96
C ALA A 131 -8.63 7.28 9.32
N ALA A 132 -7.77 8.30 9.42
CA ALA A 132 -7.63 9.09 10.64
C ALA A 132 -8.94 9.80 11.04
N ALA A 133 -9.68 10.34 10.06
CA ALA A 133 -10.98 10.93 10.32
C ALA A 133 -12.02 9.90 10.81
N VAL A 134 -11.99 8.67 10.27
CA VAL A 134 -12.85 7.56 10.74
C VAL A 134 -12.51 7.16 12.17
N ILE A 135 -11.21 7.05 12.51
CA ILE A 135 -10.74 6.75 13.87
C ILE A 135 -11.19 7.84 14.85
N ALA A 136 -10.99 9.11 14.51
CA ALA A 136 -11.40 10.24 15.35
C ALA A 136 -12.91 10.28 15.60
N LYS A 137 -13.72 9.75 14.68
CA LYS A 137 -15.17 9.66 14.81
C LYS A 137 -15.63 8.51 15.71
N PHE A 138 -14.86 7.43 15.80
CA PHE A 138 -15.21 6.21 16.56
C PHE A 138 -14.02 5.70 17.41
N PRO A 139 -13.45 6.54 18.30
CA PRO A 139 -12.24 6.20 19.05
C PRO A 139 -12.42 4.98 19.96
N GLU A 140 -13.62 4.78 20.51
CA GLU A 140 -13.95 3.64 21.37
C GLU A 140 -13.92 2.31 20.63
N VAL A 141 -14.24 2.30 19.33
CA VAL A 141 -14.19 1.09 18.49
C VAL A 141 -12.76 0.82 17.99
N ALA A 142 -12.01 1.90 17.73
CA ALA A 142 -10.62 1.83 17.30
C ALA A 142 -9.68 1.31 18.40
N ALA A 143 -9.99 1.60 19.67
CA ALA A 143 -9.21 1.19 20.85
C ALA A 143 -9.66 -0.17 21.47
N ALA A 144 -10.66 -0.83 20.88
CA ALA A 144 -11.31 -2.04 21.41
C ALA A 144 -10.58 -3.35 21.11
#